data_AF-A0A2V7H8F6-F1
#
_entry.id   AF-A0A2V7H8F6-F1
#
_cell.length_a   1.000
_cell.length_b   1.000
_cell.length_c   1.000
_cell.angle_alpha   90.00
_cell.angle_beta   90.00
_cell.angle_gamma   90.00
#
_symmetry.space_group_name_H-M   'P 1'
#
loop_
_entity.id
_entity.type
_entity.pdbx_description
1 polymer ?
#
loop_
_entity_poly.entity_id
_entity_poly.type
_entity_poly.pdbx_seq_one_letter_code
_entity_poly.pdbx_strand_id
1 'polypeptide(L)'
;MSDRVPAAIAVVSAAAILVYACATAPTSNPNAPVRPVTLPAPIPGGAQGGPGGPRAPLTDSARRVRDSVTAARRDSGAAMVLRSIAGRETQPAESVFKNIKIFKGIPAGRLVNIMNLGFGRSLGVSCGFCHVIDKWDLDDKEEKTTARLMFAMVQTINKDYMSKVPNDRGEQPVVNCFTCHRGNPRPIGPDGQPQRVRAPAGE
;
A
#
# COMPACT_ATOMS: atom_id res chain seq x y z
N MET A 1 0.17 -1.53 69.85
CA MET A 1 1.20 -0.48 70.05
C MET A 1 1.46 0.07 68.65
N SER A 2 0.64 0.98 68.12
CA SER A 2 0.67 2.45 68.37
C SER A 2 2.11 2.96 68.26
N ASP A 3 2.47 3.81 67.30
CA ASP A 3 1.83 5.10 67.05
C ASP A 3 1.70 5.54 65.58
N ARG A 4 0.67 6.37 65.38
CA ARG A 4 0.35 7.18 64.20
C ARG A 4 1.05 8.53 64.31
N VAL A 5 1.44 9.14 63.18
CA VAL A 5 1.20 10.58 62.91
C VAL A 5 0.94 10.80 61.40
N PRO A 6 -0.05 11.63 61.00
CA PRO A 6 -0.55 11.76 59.62
C PRO A 6 -0.20 13.11 58.94
N ALA A 7 -0.39 13.19 57.62
CA ALA A 7 -0.70 14.42 56.86
C ALA A 7 -1.22 13.97 55.47
N ALA A 8 -2.52 13.99 55.18
CA ALA A 8 -3.36 15.15 54.88
C ALA A 8 -2.93 15.92 53.60
N ILE A 9 -3.75 15.75 52.56
CA ILE A 9 -4.18 16.75 51.56
C ILE A 9 -3.16 17.12 50.47
N ALA A 10 -3.48 16.74 49.22
CA ALA A 10 -3.69 17.68 48.12
C ALA A 10 -4.12 16.93 46.84
N VAL A 11 -5.44 16.76 46.68
CA VAL A 11 -6.04 16.60 45.34
C VAL A 11 -6.09 18.01 44.74
N VAL A 12 -5.17 18.33 43.84
CA VAL A 12 -5.25 19.55 43.02
C VAL A 12 -4.96 19.20 41.56
N SER A 13 -6.06 18.99 40.84
CA SER A 13 -6.29 19.46 39.46
C SER A 13 -5.20 19.22 38.41
N ALA A 14 -5.29 18.07 37.72
CA ALA A 14 -4.63 17.79 36.45
C ALA A 14 -5.21 18.61 35.25
N ALA A 15 -5.70 19.84 35.50
CA ALA A 15 -6.32 20.70 34.49
C ALA A 15 -5.39 21.82 33.98
N ALA A 16 -4.21 22.02 34.57
CA ALA A 16 -3.34 23.16 34.25
C ALA A 16 -2.31 22.88 33.13
N ILE A 17 -2.13 21.63 32.67
CA ILE A 17 -1.14 21.31 31.61
C ILE A 17 -1.73 21.51 30.20
N LEU A 18 -3.06 21.62 30.06
CA LEU A 18 -3.73 21.80 28.77
C LEU A 18 -3.79 23.26 28.28
N VAL A 19 -3.43 24.25 29.11
CA VAL A 19 -3.57 25.68 28.75
C VAL A 19 -2.27 26.31 28.24
N TYR A 20 -1.09 25.73 28.56
CA TYR A 20 0.18 26.33 28.15
C TYR A 20 0.58 26.03 26.69
N ALA A 21 -0.02 25.02 26.06
CA ALA A 21 0.30 24.66 24.67
C ALA A 21 -0.46 25.47 23.60
N CYS A 22 -1.44 26.29 24.00
CA CYS A 22 -2.24 27.08 23.06
C CYS A 22 -1.75 28.53 22.87
N ALA A 23 -0.80 29.02 23.68
CA ALA A 23 -0.40 30.42 23.68
C ALA A 23 0.73 30.78 22.68
N THR A 24 1.28 29.81 21.93
CA THR A 24 2.36 30.06 20.96
C THR A 24 2.01 29.66 19.52
N ALA A 25 0.75 29.35 19.23
CA ALA A 25 0.32 29.20 17.86
C ALA A 25 0.35 30.59 17.18
N PRO A 26 1.07 30.78 16.06
CA PRO A 26 1.05 32.04 15.34
C PRO A 26 -0.38 32.32 14.91
N THR A 27 -0.95 33.42 15.39
CA THR A 27 -2.23 33.90 14.90
C THR A 27 -2.02 34.30 13.44
N SER A 28 -2.65 33.57 12.51
CA SER A 28 -2.67 33.99 11.12
C SER A 28 -3.58 35.21 11.03
N ASN A 29 -3.02 36.36 10.67
CA ASN A 29 -3.79 37.57 10.44
C ASN A 29 -4.62 37.38 9.16
N PRO A 30 -5.97 37.32 9.24
CA PRO A 30 -6.82 37.10 8.07
C PRO A 30 -6.80 38.29 7.09
N ASN A 31 -6.23 39.42 7.49
CA ASN A 31 -6.09 40.63 6.67
C ASN A 31 -4.63 40.90 6.25
N ALA A 32 -3.73 39.92 6.36
CA ALA A 32 -2.38 40.09 5.84
C ALA A 32 -2.42 40.27 4.31
N PRO A 33 -1.78 41.31 3.76
CA PRO A 33 -1.73 41.50 2.31
C PRO A 33 -1.06 40.27 1.68
N VAL A 34 -1.80 39.60 0.79
CA VAL A 34 -1.27 38.47 0.02
C VAL A 34 -0.13 39.00 -0.83
N ARG A 35 1.11 38.71 -0.42
CA ARG A 35 2.27 38.95 -1.28
C ARG A 35 2.03 38.13 -2.56
N PRO A 36 2.10 38.73 -3.75
CA PRO A 36 2.03 37.95 -4.98
C PRO A 36 3.12 36.90 -4.91
N VAL A 37 2.74 35.63 -4.83
CA VAL A 37 3.67 34.53 -5.07
C VAL A 37 3.96 34.60 -6.56
N THR A 38 5.03 35.28 -6.93
CA THR A 38 5.63 35.11 -8.25
C THR A 38 6.03 33.65 -8.33
N LEU A 39 5.21 32.87 -9.03
CA LEU A 39 5.58 31.53 -9.48
C LEU A 39 6.95 31.66 -10.16
N PRO A 40 7.93 30.81 -9.81
CA PRO A 40 9.17 30.76 -10.58
C PRO A 40 8.79 30.53 -12.05
N ALA A 41 9.54 31.18 -12.95
CA ALA A 41 9.31 31.06 -14.39
C ALA A 41 9.16 29.58 -14.76
N PRO A 42 8.21 29.23 -15.64
CA PRO A 42 8.07 27.86 -16.14
C PRO A 42 9.44 27.40 -16.64
N ILE A 43 9.89 26.24 -16.16
CA ILE A 43 11.17 25.66 -16.58
C ILE A 43 11.15 25.56 -18.11
N PRO A 44 12.07 26.22 -18.82
CA PRO A 44 12.15 26.09 -20.27
C PRO A 44 12.51 24.64 -20.58
N GLY A 45 11.60 23.89 -21.23
CA GLY A 45 11.91 22.57 -21.76
C GLY A 45 11.26 21.37 -21.05
N GLY A 46 10.21 21.54 -20.26
CA GLY A 46 9.31 20.42 -19.94
C GLY A 46 8.53 20.02 -21.19
N ALA A 47 9.06 19.11 -22.00
CA ALA A 47 8.36 18.57 -23.17
C ALA A 47 6.97 18.09 -22.72
N GLN A 48 5.92 18.77 -23.21
CA GLN A 48 4.56 18.29 -23.12
C GLN A 48 4.48 17.04 -23.99
N GLY A 49 4.79 15.89 -23.38
CA GLY A 49 4.64 14.60 -24.03
C GLY A 49 3.16 14.38 -24.31
N GLY A 50 2.76 14.60 -25.57
CA GLY A 50 1.44 14.23 -26.05
C GLY A 50 1.14 12.75 -25.81
N PRO A 51 -0.13 12.33 -25.90
CA PRO A 51 -0.49 10.93 -25.76
C PRO A 51 0.23 10.11 -26.84
N GLY A 52 1.14 9.22 -26.44
CA GLY A 52 1.82 8.28 -27.36
C GLY A 52 3.32 8.48 -27.59
N GLY A 53 3.95 9.54 -27.08
CA GLY A 53 5.41 9.70 -27.15
C GLY A 53 6.16 8.83 -26.13
N PRO A 54 7.39 8.36 -26.41
CA PRO A 54 8.21 7.65 -25.42
C PRO A 54 8.48 8.57 -24.23
N ARG A 55 7.96 8.18 -23.05
CA ARG A 55 8.17 8.93 -21.81
C ARG A 55 9.64 8.88 -21.45
N ALA A 56 10.27 10.05 -21.28
CA ALA A 56 11.60 10.14 -20.72
C ALA A 56 11.66 9.38 -19.38
N PRO A 57 12.74 8.60 -19.11
CA PRO A 57 12.91 7.93 -17.82
C PRO A 57 12.89 8.96 -16.68
N LEU A 58 12.15 8.64 -15.61
CA LEU A 58 12.14 9.49 -14.42
C LEU A 58 13.52 9.54 -13.76
N THR A 59 13.85 10.68 -13.15
CA THR A 59 14.94 10.76 -12.16
C THR A 59 14.64 9.89 -10.94
N ASP A 60 15.68 9.48 -10.21
CA ASP A 60 15.54 8.65 -9.00
C ASP A 60 14.63 9.32 -7.95
N SER A 61 14.82 10.61 -7.70
CA SER A 61 13.96 11.40 -6.81
C SER A 61 12.49 11.38 -7.25
N ALA A 62 12.22 11.59 -8.55
CA ALA A 62 10.86 11.55 -9.07
C ALA A 62 10.23 10.14 -8.99
N ARG A 63 11.05 9.09 -9.16
CA ARG A 63 10.61 7.70 -8.97
C ARG A 63 10.23 7.44 -7.52
N ARG A 64 11.08 7.79 -6.55
CA ARG A 64 10.79 7.62 -5.11
C ARG A 64 9.51 8.35 -4.69
N VAL A 65 9.30 9.57 -5.18
CA VAL A 65 8.06 10.32 -4.91
C VAL A 65 6.85 9.57 -5.47
N ARG A 66 6.89 9.13 -6.73
CA ARG A 66 5.80 8.33 -7.33
C ARG A 66 5.52 7.06 -6.53
N ASP A 67 6.56 6.35 -6.12
CA ASP A 67 6.43 5.10 -5.37
C ASP A 67 5.82 5.36 -3.98
N SER A 68 6.20 6.46 -3.32
CA SER A 68 5.62 6.88 -2.04
C SER A 68 4.14 7.24 -2.15
N VAL A 69 3.74 7.95 -3.21
CA VAL A 69 2.32 8.28 -3.46
C VAL A 69 1.52 7.00 -3.75
N THR A 70 2.10 6.07 -4.52
CA THR A 70 1.44 4.80 -4.83
C THR A 70 1.26 3.95 -3.57
N ALA A 71 2.26 3.89 -2.70
CA ALA A 71 2.17 3.24 -1.40
C ALA A 71 1.08 3.89 -0.52
N ALA A 72 1.07 5.21 -0.41
CA ALA A 72 0.05 5.94 0.36
C ALA A 72 -1.39 5.66 -0.15
N ARG A 73 -1.58 5.65 -1.48
CA ARG A 73 -2.88 5.31 -2.09
C ARG A 73 -3.31 3.88 -1.78
N ARG A 74 -2.36 2.93 -1.84
CA ARG A 74 -2.59 1.53 -1.54
C ARG A 74 -3.00 1.34 -0.06
N ASP A 75 -2.26 1.94 0.85
CA ASP A 75 -2.50 1.84 2.29
C ASP A 75 -3.83 2.53 2.68
N SER A 76 -4.13 3.67 2.07
CA SER A 76 -5.44 4.34 2.22
C SER A 76 -6.59 3.49 1.71
N GLY A 77 -6.43 2.85 0.54
CA GLY A 77 -7.41 1.92 -0.01
C GLY A 77 -7.70 0.75 0.92
N ALA A 78 -6.65 0.13 1.47
CA ALA A 78 -6.79 -0.95 2.44
C ALA A 78 -7.51 -0.48 3.73
N ALA A 79 -7.15 0.70 4.25
CA ALA A 79 -7.80 1.27 5.42
C ALA A 79 -9.29 1.55 5.19
N MET A 80 -9.67 2.05 4.02
CA MET A 80 -11.09 2.26 3.67
C MET A 80 -11.87 0.94 3.65
N VAL A 81 -11.32 -0.11 3.03
CA VAL A 81 -11.98 -1.42 3.01
C VAL A 81 -12.10 -1.99 4.42
N LEU A 82 -11.04 -1.92 5.24
CA LEU A 82 -11.09 -2.37 6.63
C LEU A 82 -12.17 -1.64 7.43
N ARG A 83 -12.30 -0.32 7.28
CA ARG A 83 -13.37 0.46 7.92
C ARG A 83 -14.76 -0.01 7.49
N SER A 84 -14.94 -0.38 6.22
CA SER A 84 -16.23 -0.85 5.71
C SER A 84 -16.68 -2.21 6.28
N ILE A 85 -15.74 -2.96 6.87
CA ILE A 85 -15.99 -4.28 7.47
C ILE A 85 -15.79 -4.27 8.99
N ALA A 86 -15.78 -3.10 9.63
CA ALA A 86 -15.58 -2.97 11.07
C ALA A 86 -16.50 -3.91 11.87
N GLY A 87 -15.93 -4.71 12.77
CA GLY A 87 -16.63 -5.72 13.56
C GLY A 87 -16.87 -7.06 12.85
N ARG A 88 -16.43 -7.22 11.59
CA ARG A 88 -16.54 -8.45 10.79
C ARG A 88 -15.18 -8.96 10.30
N GLU A 89 -14.08 -8.41 10.78
CA GLU A 89 -12.73 -8.70 10.30
C GLU A 89 -12.30 -10.14 10.54
N THR A 90 -12.83 -10.78 11.59
CA THR A 90 -12.53 -12.17 11.95
C THR A 90 -13.44 -13.18 11.27
N GLN A 91 -14.53 -12.73 10.65
CA GLN A 91 -15.43 -13.62 9.91
C GLN A 91 -14.74 -14.17 8.65
N PRO A 92 -15.16 -15.34 8.15
CA PRO A 92 -14.66 -15.87 6.88
C PRO A 92 -14.82 -14.86 5.74
N ALA A 93 -13.80 -14.71 4.90
CA ALA A 93 -13.77 -13.68 3.87
C ALA A 93 -14.96 -13.78 2.89
N GLU A 94 -15.40 -15.00 2.56
CA GLU A 94 -16.54 -15.27 1.70
C GLU A 94 -17.90 -14.92 2.32
N SER A 95 -18.00 -14.75 3.64
CA SER A 95 -19.23 -14.26 4.29
C SER A 95 -19.33 -12.74 4.29
N VAL A 96 -18.19 -12.05 4.13
CA VAL A 96 -18.10 -10.58 4.15
C VAL A 96 -17.99 -10.00 2.74
N PHE A 97 -17.26 -10.67 1.85
CA PHE A 97 -16.97 -10.23 0.48
C PHE A 97 -17.50 -11.21 -0.56
N LYS A 98 -17.86 -10.66 -1.72
CA LYS A 98 -18.34 -11.44 -2.88
C LYS A 98 -17.17 -11.87 -3.78
N ASN A 99 -17.40 -12.92 -4.56
CA ASN A 99 -16.47 -13.43 -5.58
C ASN A 99 -15.07 -13.85 -5.05
N ILE A 100 -15.05 -14.45 -3.85
CA ILE A 100 -13.84 -15.06 -3.27
C ILE A 100 -13.65 -16.46 -3.86
N LYS A 101 -12.64 -16.60 -4.72
CA LYS A 101 -12.33 -17.87 -5.40
C LYS A 101 -11.24 -18.70 -4.71
N ILE A 102 -10.14 -18.06 -4.31
CA ILE A 102 -8.95 -18.76 -3.77
C ILE A 102 -8.85 -18.65 -2.24
N PHE A 103 -9.10 -17.47 -1.69
CA PHE A 103 -8.91 -17.18 -0.27
C PHE A 103 -10.15 -17.47 0.58
N LYS A 104 -10.77 -18.64 0.40
CA LYS A 104 -11.92 -19.04 1.21
C LYS A 104 -11.47 -19.46 2.62
N GLY A 105 -12.30 -19.23 3.62
CA GLY A 105 -12.09 -19.62 5.02
C GLY A 105 -11.09 -18.76 5.81
N ILE A 106 -10.33 -17.86 5.15
CA ILE A 106 -9.46 -16.92 5.89
C ILE A 106 -10.28 -15.76 6.46
N PRO A 107 -9.82 -15.11 7.55
CA PRO A 107 -10.47 -13.91 8.07
C PRO A 107 -10.56 -12.78 7.04
N ALA A 108 -11.69 -12.06 7.00
CA ALA A 108 -11.93 -10.94 6.09
C ALA A 108 -10.86 -9.84 6.21
N GLY A 109 -10.44 -9.49 7.43
CA GLY A 109 -9.35 -8.53 7.66
C GLY A 109 -8.00 -9.03 7.14
N ARG A 110 -7.74 -10.35 7.26
CA ARG A 110 -6.54 -10.98 6.72
C ARG A 110 -6.53 -10.92 5.20
N LEU A 111 -7.68 -11.10 4.55
CA LEU A 111 -7.79 -10.94 3.09
C LEU A 111 -7.36 -9.54 2.65
N VAL A 112 -7.85 -8.48 3.30
CA VAL A 112 -7.47 -7.10 2.95
C VAL A 112 -5.97 -6.87 3.12
N ASN A 113 -5.36 -7.42 4.18
CA ASN A 113 -3.92 -7.34 4.39
C ASN A 113 -3.12 -8.11 3.32
N ILE A 114 -3.60 -9.27 2.87
CA ILE A 114 -3.00 -9.99 1.74
C ILE A 114 -3.05 -9.13 0.46
N MET A 115 -4.18 -8.47 0.18
CA MET A 115 -4.31 -7.58 -0.97
C MET A 115 -3.34 -6.39 -0.89
N ASN A 116 -3.23 -5.76 0.28
CA ASN A 116 -2.34 -4.62 0.48
C ASN A 116 -0.85 -5.03 0.44
N LEU A 117 -0.44 -5.90 1.35
CA LEU A 117 0.96 -6.20 1.61
C LEU A 117 1.50 -7.33 0.75
N GLY A 118 0.65 -8.30 0.41
CA GLY A 118 1.03 -9.45 -0.43
C GLY A 118 1.05 -9.08 -1.91
N PHE A 119 -0.04 -8.51 -2.42
CA PHE A 119 -0.15 -8.15 -3.84
C PHE A 119 0.33 -6.72 -4.11
N GLY A 120 -0.35 -5.70 -3.58
CA GLY A 120 -0.07 -4.31 -3.94
C GLY A 120 1.37 -3.87 -3.68
N ARG A 121 1.95 -4.24 -2.52
CA ARG A 121 3.36 -3.95 -2.23
C ARG A 121 4.33 -4.74 -3.11
N SER A 122 4.06 -6.01 -3.38
CA SER A 122 4.94 -6.83 -4.22
C SER A 122 4.98 -6.39 -5.68
N LEU A 123 3.88 -5.86 -6.18
CA LEU A 123 3.74 -5.38 -7.55
C LEU A 123 4.00 -3.86 -7.67
N GLY A 124 4.14 -3.12 -6.56
CA GLY A 124 4.33 -1.67 -6.57
C GLY A 124 3.12 -0.90 -7.11
N VAL A 125 1.91 -1.39 -6.83
CA VAL A 125 0.66 -0.83 -7.36
C VAL A 125 -0.34 -0.53 -6.23
N SER A 126 -1.29 0.36 -6.52
CA SER A 126 -2.46 0.61 -5.66
C SER A 126 -3.65 -0.28 -6.04
N CYS A 127 -4.67 -0.37 -5.18
CA CYS A 127 -5.81 -1.27 -5.33
C CYS A 127 -6.54 -1.16 -6.68
N GLY A 128 -6.66 0.06 -7.24
CA GLY A 128 -7.28 0.32 -8.54
C GLY A 128 -6.55 -0.27 -9.75
N PHE A 129 -5.33 -0.82 -9.55
CA PHE A 129 -4.63 -1.56 -10.60
C PHE A 129 -5.34 -2.87 -10.93
N CYS A 130 -5.77 -3.64 -9.93
CA CYS A 130 -6.50 -4.89 -10.16
C CYS A 130 -8.01 -4.75 -9.98
N HIS A 131 -8.49 -3.81 -9.16
CA HIS A 131 -9.91 -3.72 -8.82
C HIS A 131 -10.59 -2.51 -9.47
N VAL A 132 -11.88 -2.67 -9.76
CA VAL A 132 -12.80 -1.55 -9.94
C VAL A 132 -13.10 -0.99 -8.55
N ILE A 133 -12.76 0.27 -8.30
CA ILE A 133 -12.99 0.92 -6.99
C ILE A 133 -14.49 0.91 -6.68
N ASP A 134 -14.82 0.62 -5.43
CA ASP A 134 -16.19 0.45 -4.89
C ASP A 134 -17.00 -0.74 -5.46
N LYS A 135 -16.47 -1.46 -6.46
CA LYS A 135 -17.03 -2.70 -7.02
C LYS A 135 -16.00 -3.82 -6.98
N TRP A 136 -15.55 -4.13 -5.77
CA TRP A 136 -14.40 -5.01 -5.49
C TRP A 136 -14.53 -6.43 -6.06
N ASP A 137 -15.76 -6.89 -6.24
CA ASP A 137 -16.10 -8.23 -6.70
C ASP A 137 -16.03 -8.40 -8.21
N LEU A 138 -16.08 -7.33 -9.00
CA LEU A 138 -16.01 -7.39 -10.47
C LEU A 138 -14.68 -7.94 -10.99
N ASP A 139 -14.74 -8.70 -12.08
CA ASP A 139 -13.59 -9.29 -12.77
C ASP A 139 -13.26 -8.56 -14.09
N ASP A 140 -13.79 -7.34 -14.27
CA ASP A 140 -13.68 -6.51 -15.49
C ASP A 140 -12.24 -6.13 -15.85
N LYS A 141 -11.33 -6.20 -14.88
CA LYS A 141 -9.90 -5.93 -15.05
C LYS A 141 -9.15 -7.25 -15.18
N GLU A 142 -8.49 -7.45 -16.32
CA GLU A 142 -7.70 -8.65 -16.60
C GLU A 142 -6.64 -8.93 -15.52
N GLU A 143 -6.10 -7.88 -14.90
CA GLU A 143 -5.07 -7.98 -13.87
C GLU A 143 -5.55 -8.76 -12.64
N LYS A 144 -6.84 -8.71 -12.31
CA LYS A 144 -7.42 -9.50 -11.20
C LYS A 144 -7.43 -10.99 -11.52
N THR A 145 -7.82 -11.34 -12.75
CA THR A 145 -7.85 -12.75 -13.19
C THR A 145 -6.44 -13.29 -13.34
N THR A 146 -5.52 -12.51 -13.90
CA THR A 146 -4.09 -12.85 -13.97
C THR A 146 -3.48 -13.02 -12.58
N ALA A 147 -3.79 -12.14 -11.62
CA ALA A 147 -3.29 -12.26 -10.24
C ALA A 147 -3.74 -13.56 -9.57
N ARG A 148 -4.96 -14.05 -9.84
CA ARG A 148 -5.43 -15.35 -9.35
C ARG A 148 -4.60 -16.51 -9.91
N LEU A 149 -4.32 -16.48 -11.22
CA LEU A 149 -3.48 -17.49 -11.87
C LEU A 149 -2.04 -17.46 -11.31
N MET A 150 -1.46 -16.28 -11.16
CA MET A 150 -0.12 -16.12 -10.59
C MET A 150 -0.06 -16.60 -9.14
N PHE A 151 -1.11 -16.38 -8.35
CA PHE A 151 -1.16 -16.88 -6.98
C PHE A 151 -1.26 -18.41 -6.92
N ALA A 152 -2.02 -19.04 -7.83
CA ALA A 152 -2.04 -20.50 -7.97
C ALA A 152 -0.64 -21.04 -8.34
N MET A 153 0.04 -20.41 -9.29
CA MET A 153 1.41 -20.76 -9.68
C MET A 153 2.38 -20.68 -8.48
N VAL A 154 2.34 -19.60 -7.70
CA VAL A 154 3.21 -19.45 -6.51
C VAL A 154 2.91 -20.52 -5.46
N GLN A 155 1.65 -20.88 -5.25
CA GLN A 155 1.29 -21.98 -4.34
C GLN A 155 1.88 -23.31 -4.82
N THR A 156 1.75 -23.62 -6.12
CA THR A 156 2.34 -24.82 -6.72
C THR A 156 3.86 -24.83 -6.56
N ILE A 157 4.54 -23.72 -6.88
CA ILE A 157 6.01 -23.63 -6.73
C ILE A 157 6.41 -23.90 -5.28
N ASN A 158 5.75 -23.25 -4.33
CA ASN A 158 6.08 -23.41 -2.92
C ASN A 158 5.83 -24.83 -2.42
N LYS A 159 4.67 -25.40 -2.76
CA LYS A 159 4.24 -26.72 -2.30
C LYS A 159 5.07 -27.84 -2.93
N ASP A 160 5.28 -27.80 -4.23
CA ASP A 160 5.76 -28.96 -4.97
C ASP A 160 7.29 -28.95 -5.15
N TYR A 161 7.92 -27.77 -5.03
CA TYR A 161 9.36 -27.59 -5.24
C TYR A 161 10.04 -26.99 -4.04
N MET A 162 9.61 -25.81 -3.56
CA MET A 162 10.34 -25.10 -2.51
C MET A 162 10.37 -25.88 -1.20
N SER A 163 9.30 -26.63 -0.88
CA SER A 163 9.23 -27.54 0.26
C SER A 163 10.28 -28.66 0.27
N LYS A 164 10.87 -28.98 -0.89
CA LYS A 164 11.86 -30.05 -1.07
C LYS A 164 13.30 -29.54 -1.13
N VAL A 165 13.49 -28.22 -1.17
CA VAL A 165 14.82 -27.62 -1.20
C VAL A 165 15.49 -27.87 0.16
N PRO A 166 16.64 -28.55 0.24
CA PRO A 166 17.32 -28.72 1.51
C PRO A 166 17.70 -27.35 2.09
N ASN A 167 17.38 -27.12 3.37
CA ASN A 167 17.83 -25.94 4.09
C ASN A 167 18.32 -26.35 5.48
N ASP A 168 19.61 -26.12 5.73
CA ASP A 168 20.29 -26.36 6.99
C ASP A 168 20.22 -25.17 7.96
N ARG A 169 19.65 -24.03 7.52
CA ARG A 169 19.69 -22.74 8.23
C ARG A 169 18.38 -22.28 8.85
N GLY A 170 17.38 -23.16 8.98
CA GLY A 170 16.10 -22.84 9.64
C GLY A 170 14.89 -22.95 8.71
N GLU A 171 14.10 -21.87 8.58
CA GLU A 171 12.82 -21.89 7.86
C GLU A 171 12.97 -22.27 6.39
N GLN A 172 12.02 -23.06 5.88
CA GLN A 172 11.99 -23.48 4.49
C GLN A 172 11.99 -22.26 3.55
N PRO A 173 12.83 -22.22 2.51
CA PRO A 173 12.78 -21.15 1.53
C PRO A 173 11.39 -21.10 0.87
N VAL A 174 10.89 -19.89 0.64
CA VAL A 174 9.61 -19.66 -0.04
C VAL A 174 9.77 -18.62 -1.12
N VAL A 175 9.03 -18.80 -2.22
CA VAL A 175 8.86 -17.76 -3.23
C VAL A 175 7.56 -17.01 -2.98
N ASN A 176 7.57 -15.72 -3.28
CA ASN A 176 6.37 -14.89 -3.26
C ASN A 176 6.38 -13.95 -4.45
N CYS A 177 5.31 -13.15 -4.58
CA CYS A 177 5.17 -12.20 -5.69
C CYS A 177 6.39 -11.27 -5.82
N PHE A 178 6.94 -10.80 -4.70
CA PHE A 178 8.09 -9.88 -4.68
C PHE A 178 9.38 -10.53 -5.20
N THR A 179 9.53 -11.86 -5.08
CA THR A 179 10.70 -12.59 -5.58
C THR A 179 10.97 -12.29 -7.06
N CYS A 180 9.91 -12.26 -7.88
CA CYS A 180 10.01 -11.98 -9.32
C CYS A 180 9.66 -10.53 -9.67
N HIS A 181 8.63 -9.96 -9.05
CA HIS A 181 8.11 -8.63 -9.41
C HIS A 181 8.97 -7.48 -8.86
N ARG A 182 9.59 -7.66 -7.69
CA ARG A 182 10.46 -6.67 -7.06
C ARG A 182 9.86 -5.25 -7.03
N GLY A 183 8.57 -5.13 -6.73
CA GLY A 183 7.86 -3.85 -6.69
C GLY A 183 7.44 -3.31 -8.06
N ASN A 184 7.37 -4.15 -9.10
CA ASN A 184 6.94 -3.75 -10.44
C ASN A 184 5.73 -4.59 -10.89
N PRO A 185 4.79 -4.01 -11.66
CA PRO A 185 3.62 -4.74 -12.13
C PRO A 185 3.97 -5.86 -13.11
N ARG A 186 5.16 -5.79 -13.73
CA ARG A 186 5.74 -6.85 -14.55
C ARG A 186 7.02 -7.37 -13.91
N PRO A 187 7.33 -8.68 -14.02
CA PRO A 187 8.57 -9.23 -13.52
C PRO A 187 9.80 -8.52 -14.09
N ILE A 188 10.88 -8.48 -13.31
CA ILE A 188 12.16 -7.94 -13.76
C ILE A 188 12.87 -9.01 -14.59
N GLY A 189 13.28 -8.65 -15.81
CA GLY A 189 14.06 -9.49 -16.71
C GLY A 189 15.54 -9.61 -16.28
N PRO A 190 16.32 -10.44 -16.98
CA PRO A 190 17.75 -10.63 -16.70
C PRO A 190 18.58 -9.35 -16.82
N ASP A 191 18.11 -8.40 -17.63
CA ASP A 191 18.71 -7.06 -17.82
C ASP A 191 18.40 -6.08 -16.68
N GLY A 192 17.69 -6.53 -15.64
CA GLY A 192 17.30 -5.71 -14.50
C GLY A 192 16.17 -4.73 -14.81
N GLN A 193 15.52 -4.83 -15.98
CA GLN A 193 14.40 -3.98 -16.37
C GLN A 193 13.06 -4.72 -16.26
N PRO A 194 11.94 -4.03 -15.98
CA PRO A 194 10.63 -4.66 -16.10
C PRO A 194 10.43 -5.19 -17.52
N GLN A 195 9.97 -6.44 -17.64
CA GLN A 195 9.72 -7.06 -18.93
C GLN A 195 8.84 -6.14 -19.79
N ARG A 196 9.41 -5.64 -20.89
CA ARG A 196 8.67 -4.89 -21.89
C ARG A 196 7.80 -5.89 -22.66
N VAL A 197 6.58 -5.48 -23.01
CA VAL A 197 5.77 -6.24 -23.97
C VAL A 197 6.60 -6.31 -25.25
N ARG A 198 7.04 -7.50 -25.61
CA ARG A 198 7.66 -7.70 -26.92
C ARG A 198 6.57 -7.38 -27.94
N ALA A 199 6.81 -6.40 -28.80
CA ALA A 199 5.89 -6.14 -29.90
C ALA A 199 5.63 -7.47 -30.64
N PRO A 200 4.38 -7.76 -31.05
CA PRO A 200 4.11 -8.97 -31.82
C PRO A 200 5.10 -9.00 -32.99
N ALA A 201 5.78 -10.13 -33.17
CA ALA A 201 6.60 -10.34 -34.35
C ALA A 201 5.65 -10.19 -35.54
N GLY A 202 5.94 -9.24 -36.43
CA GLY A 202 5.12 -9.02 -37.62
C GLY A 202 4.98 -10.33 -38.40
N GLU A 203 3.74 -10.69 -38.71
CA GLU A 203 3.38 -11.68 -39.73
C GLU A 203 3.70 -11.14 -41.13
#